data_AF-A0A3D4ZXX6-F1
#
_entry.id   AF-A0A3D4ZXX6-F1
#
_cell.length_a   1.000
_cell.length_b   1.000
_cell.length_c   1.000
_cell.angle_alpha   90.00
_cell.angle_beta   90.00
_cell.angle_gamma   90.00
#
_symmetry.space_group_name_H-M   'P 1'
#
loop_
_entity.id
_entity.type
_entity.pdbx_description
1 polymer ?
#
loop_
_entity_poly.entity_id
_entity_poly.type
_entity_poly.pdbx_seq_one_letter_code
_entity_poly.pdbx_strand_id
1 'polypeptide(L)'
;AYAHRLHNVSAAEIGPAEQRIKVDERLRECTGHTYIVEFQTGPERFRIRDWDTQEIIADAVTYGPAGATIDQIVPFTFTLTGQTHQGDRFMIRTIAPQHVEHIAHEGMIAYPVARFIEAVKTTPGLQARYGAKADAFLAFITRNLFEKNERHWVSIEPLGGAYRAGPWPTERAPNVMLPHNQSLSLGRAWLVLGSLEGVNPAIGERARQMAGLFHSLLMVDDATDACTWHYMDWLEYGDGLQTAAEDTMHGHIDVGFAVEAARRGIVFTSQDMQRLANTWLRLMWNQDADRPRIAGRVDGSEPGKHPALLTSWTELAEWDPQVHTLAVAAWSELDAAEQARWAPTMLLCEKRALHPANVTNP
;
A
#
# COMPACT_ATOMS: atom_id res chain seq x y z
N ALA A 1 12.60 -6.78 -17.69
CA ALA A 1 13.12 -7.40 -18.93
C ALA A 1 14.05 -8.55 -18.58
N TYR A 2 14.13 -9.55 -19.45
CA TYR A 2 15.00 -10.71 -19.34
C TYR A 2 15.91 -10.79 -20.56
N ALA A 3 17.21 -10.91 -20.36
CA ALA A 3 18.20 -11.00 -21.42
C ALA A 3 18.94 -12.33 -21.34
N HIS A 4 19.13 -12.98 -22.49
CA HIS A 4 19.94 -14.20 -22.57
C HIS A 4 20.59 -14.34 -23.94
N ARG A 5 21.75 -15.01 -23.96
CA ARG A 5 22.40 -15.47 -25.18
C ARG A 5 21.57 -16.59 -25.83
N LEU A 6 21.55 -16.62 -27.15
CA LEU A 6 21.05 -17.77 -27.91
C LEU A 6 22.20 -18.78 -28.16
N HIS A 7 22.05 -19.63 -29.17
CA HIS A 7 23.13 -20.49 -29.63
C HIS A 7 24.18 -19.66 -30.38
N ASN A 8 25.10 -19.09 -29.62
CA ASN A 8 26.16 -18.21 -30.11
C ASN A 8 27.44 -18.99 -30.40
N VAL A 9 28.21 -18.47 -31.35
CA VAL A 9 29.53 -18.99 -31.71
C VAL A 9 30.54 -18.59 -30.63
N SER A 10 30.41 -17.38 -30.10
CA SER A 10 31.29 -16.86 -29.06
C SER A 10 30.84 -17.21 -27.63
N ALA A 11 31.70 -16.86 -26.68
CA ALA A 11 31.40 -16.89 -25.25
C ALA A 11 30.90 -15.54 -24.71
N ALA A 12 30.58 -14.57 -25.58
CA ALA A 12 30.07 -13.28 -25.15
C ALA A 12 28.73 -13.42 -24.38
N GLU A 13 28.55 -12.52 -23.42
CA GLU A 13 27.39 -12.52 -22.53
C GLU A 13 26.66 -11.18 -22.59
N ILE A 14 25.37 -11.20 -22.25
CA ILE A 14 24.54 -10.02 -22.09
C ILE A 14 24.09 -9.89 -20.64
N GLY A 15 24.31 -8.71 -20.07
CA GLY A 15 23.97 -8.41 -18.68
C GLY A 15 23.17 -7.11 -18.56
N PRO A 16 22.36 -6.94 -17.49
CA PRO A 16 21.99 -8.00 -16.55
C PRO A 16 21.01 -9.00 -17.20
N ALA A 17 21.01 -10.25 -16.73
CA ALA A 17 20.08 -11.28 -17.21
C ALA A 17 18.62 -10.97 -16.86
N GLU A 18 18.39 -10.26 -15.76
CA GLU A 18 17.09 -9.69 -15.38
C GLU A 18 17.26 -8.24 -14.98
N GLN A 19 16.39 -7.37 -15.49
CA GLN A 19 16.31 -5.97 -15.09
C GLN A 19 14.87 -5.61 -14.73
N ARG A 20 14.68 -5.04 -13.53
CA ARG A 20 13.41 -4.47 -13.08
C ARG A 20 13.56 -2.98 -12.87
N ILE A 21 12.68 -2.20 -13.49
CA ILE A 21 12.67 -0.75 -13.38
C ILE A 21 11.44 -0.37 -12.57
N LYS A 22 11.65 0.33 -11.45
CA LYS A 22 10.59 0.69 -10.49
C LYS A 22 10.11 2.12 -10.65
N VAL A 23 11.01 3.03 -11.07
CA VAL A 23 10.73 4.46 -11.22
C VAL A 23 11.48 4.93 -12.45
N ASP A 24 10.74 5.14 -13.55
CA ASP A 24 11.26 5.75 -14.77
C ASP A 24 10.06 6.35 -15.54
N GLU A 25 10.19 7.59 -15.98
CA GLU A 25 9.14 8.31 -16.73
C GLU A 25 8.83 7.67 -18.09
N ARG A 26 9.76 6.84 -18.59
CA ARG A 26 9.71 6.09 -19.84
C ARG A 26 9.22 4.66 -19.65
N LEU A 27 8.75 4.27 -18.46
CA LEU A 27 8.09 2.96 -18.24
C LEU A 27 6.95 2.72 -19.24
N ARG A 28 6.23 3.78 -19.62
CA ARG A 28 5.16 3.74 -20.63
C ARG A 28 5.63 3.40 -22.04
N GLU A 29 6.94 3.51 -22.32
CA GLU A 29 7.55 3.13 -23.60
C GLU A 29 7.87 1.62 -23.65
N CYS A 30 7.80 0.91 -22.52
CA CYS A 30 7.99 -0.54 -22.50
C CYS A 30 6.80 -1.23 -23.20
N THR A 31 7.05 -1.77 -24.39
CA THR A 31 6.03 -2.40 -25.23
C THR A 31 5.66 -3.83 -24.83
N GLY A 32 6.52 -4.51 -24.05
CA GLY A 32 6.37 -5.94 -23.78
C GLY A 32 6.84 -6.85 -24.92
N HIS A 33 7.50 -6.29 -25.95
CA HIS A 33 8.04 -7.05 -27.07
C HIS A 33 9.32 -7.80 -26.73
N THR A 34 9.71 -8.67 -27.67
CA THR A 34 10.97 -9.39 -27.75
C THR A 34 11.88 -8.71 -28.76
N TYR A 35 13.13 -8.48 -28.39
CA TYR A 35 14.15 -7.86 -29.22
C TYR A 35 15.32 -8.82 -29.43
N ILE A 36 15.88 -8.83 -30.64
CA ILE A 36 17.08 -9.60 -30.97
C ILE A 36 18.22 -8.64 -31.31
N VAL A 37 19.32 -8.76 -30.58
CA VAL A 37 20.60 -8.12 -30.89
C VAL A 37 21.40 -9.07 -31.76
N GLU A 38 21.74 -8.69 -32.99
CA GLU A 38 22.36 -9.59 -33.99
C GLU A 38 23.67 -9.02 -34.54
N PHE A 39 24.73 -9.83 -34.50
CA PHE A 39 26.03 -9.54 -35.12
C PHE A 39 26.08 -10.10 -36.55
N GLN A 40 25.49 -9.39 -37.52
CA GLN A 40 25.29 -9.93 -38.86
C GLN A 40 26.51 -9.82 -39.78
N THR A 41 27.26 -8.72 -39.69
CA THR A 41 28.30 -8.35 -40.67
C THR A 41 29.72 -8.49 -40.12
N GLY A 42 29.87 -8.74 -38.82
CA GLY A 42 31.15 -8.91 -38.15
C GLY A 42 31.00 -8.85 -36.64
N PRO A 43 32.10 -9.05 -35.88
CA PRO A 43 32.07 -9.04 -34.42
C PRO A 43 31.91 -7.62 -33.83
N GLU A 44 32.24 -6.57 -34.57
CA GLU A 44 32.29 -5.19 -34.03
C GLU A 44 31.01 -4.38 -34.29
N ARG A 45 29.98 -4.97 -34.92
CA ARG A 45 28.74 -4.26 -35.23
C ARG A 45 27.53 -5.14 -35.01
N PHE A 46 26.55 -4.60 -34.31
CA PHE A 46 25.26 -5.25 -34.13
C PHE A 46 24.12 -4.38 -34.65
N ARG A 47 22.99 -5.04 -34.90
CA ARG A 47 21.68 -4.41 -35.06
C ARG A 47 20.77 -4.90 -33.96
N ILE A 48 19.72 -4.14 -33.68
CA ILE A 48 18.63 -4.58 -32.83
C ILE A 48 17.36 -4.59 -33.65
N ARG A 49 16.70 -5.74 -33.65
CA ARG A 49 15.41 -5.96 -34.30
C ARG A 49 14.35 -6.22 -33.25
N ASP A 50 13.23 -5.52 -33.35
CA ASP A 50 12.00 -5.91 -32.68
C ASP A 50 11.45 -7.16 -33.39
N TRP A 51 11.38 -8.27 -32.67
CA TRP A 51 10.97 -9.56 -33.23
C TRP A 51 9.46 -9.64 -33.44
N ASP A 52 8.67 -8.92 -32.64
CA ASP A 52 7.21 -8.94 -32.75
C ASP A 52 6.75 -8.15 -33.98
N THR A 53 7.40 -7.02 -34.28
CA THR A 53 7.06 -6.15 -35.42
C THR A 53 7.97 -6.33 -36.64
N GLN A 54 9.11 -6.99 -36.48
CA GLN A 54 10.20 -7.11 -37.44
C GLN A 54 10.93 -5.79 -37.76
N GLU A 55 10.60 -4.70 -37.06
CA GLU A 55 11.23 -3.39 -37.23
C GLU A 55 12.70 -3.39 -36.75
N ILE A 56 13.52 -2.58 -37.41
CA ILE A 56 14.92 -2.38 -37.04
C ILE A 56 14.97 -1.16 -36.12
N ILE A 57 15.09 -1.39 -34.82
CA ILE A 57 15.10 -0.30 -33.84
C ILE A 57 16.47 0.38 -33.72
N ALA A 58 17.53 -0.35 -34.09
CA ALA A 58 18.89 0.19 -34.20
C ALA A 58 19.67 -0.62 -35.23
N ASP A 59 20.51 0.03 -36.05
CA ASP A 59 21.31 -0.65 -37.07
C ASP A 59 22.77 -0.21 -37.05
N ALA A 60 23.67 -1.13 -37.40
CA ALA A 60 25.12 -0.94 -37.46
C ALA A 60 25.73 -0.25 -36.22
N VAL A 61 25.20 -0.53 -35.03
CA VAL A 61 25.71 -0.01 -33.75
C VAL A 61 27.08 -0.63 -33.48
N THR A 62 28.08 0.23 -33.19
CA THR A 62 29.46 -0.20 -33.00
C THR A 62 29.67 -0.81 -31.61
N TYR A 63 30.31 -1.97 -31.57
CA TYR A 63 30.70 -2.71 -30.38
C TYR A 63 32.22 -2.65 -30.20
N GLY A 64 32.67 -2.13 -29.06
CA GLY A 64 34.08 -2.13 -28.67
C GLY A 64 34.39 -3.23 -27.65
N PRO A 65 35.65 -3.71 -27.57
CA PRO A 65 36.06 -4.75 -26.61
C PRO A 65 35.95 -4.34 -25.13
N ALA A 66 35.77 -3.05 -24.84
CA ALA A 66 35.49 -2.54 -23.49
C ALA A 66 34.02 -2.77 -23.05
N GLY A 67 33.20 -3.39 -23.90
CA GLY A 67 31.76 -3.52 -23.74
C GLY A 67 31.00 -2.37 -24.41
N ALA A 68 29.77 -2.63 -24.81
CA ALA A 68 28.85 -1.60 -25.30
C ALA A 68 27.56 -1.64 -24.51
N THR A 69 27.08 -0.46 -24.15
CA THR A 69 25.76 -0.26 -23.56
C THR A 69 24.71 -0.30 -24.66
N ILE A 70 23.67 -1.10 -24.47
CA ILE A 70 22.47 -1.17 -25.28
C ILE A 70 21.37 -0.43 -24.51
N ASP A 71 20.99 0.74 -24.99
CA ASP A 71 19.98 1.63 -24.38
C ASP A 71 18.81 1.94 -25.34
N GLN A 72 18.80 1.33 -26.54
CA GLN A 72 17.74 1.53 -27.53
C GLN A 72 16.47 0.73 -27.21
N ILE A 73 16.54 -0.23 -26.27
CA ILE A 73 15.38 -1.00 -25.78
C ILE A 73 14.88 -0.35 -24.49
N VAL A 74 14.06 0.68 -24.64
CA VAL A 74 13.64 1.54 -23.55
C VAL A 74 12.61 0.83 -22.65
N PRO A 75 12.61 1.06 -21.32
CA PRO A 75 13.56 1.87 -20.53
C PRO A 75 14.79 1.09 -20.06
N PHE A 76 15.04 -0.08 -20.65
CA PHE A 76 16.07 -0.99 -20.18
C PHE A 76 17.45 -0.61 -20.72
N THR A 77 18.46 -1.09 -20.01
CA THR A 77 19.86 -0.88 -20.39
C THR A 77 20.61 -2.18 -20.16
N PHE A 78 21.27 -2.66 -21.21
CA PHE A 78 22.07 -3.87 -21.17
C PHE A 78 23.52 -3.59 -21.55
N THR A 79 24.40 -4.50 -21.20
CA THR A 79 25.82 -4.46 -21.56
C THR A 79 26.20 -5.81 -22.14
N LEU A 80 26.88 -5.78 -23.28
CA LEU A 80 27.55 -6.97 -23.81
C LEU A 80 28.99 -7.01 -23.31
N THR A 81 29.44 -8.18 -22.88
CA THR A 81 30.81 -8.42 -22.41
C THR A 81 31.45 -9.59 -23.15
N GLY A 82 32.77 -9.54 -23.31
CA GLY A 82 33.54 -10.57 -24.01
C GLY A 82 33.70 -10.32 -25.52
N GLN A 83 34.40 -11.22 -26.19
CA GLN A 83 34.57 -11.14 -27.65
C GLN A 83 33.34 -11.73 -28.34
N THR A 84 32.69 -10.95 -29.19
CA THR A 84 31.56 -11.36 -30.03
C THR A 84 32.05 -11.94 -31.35
N HIS A 85 31.16 -12.60 -32.09
CA HIS A 85 31.42 -13.17 -33.41
C HIS A 85 30.25 -12.91 -34.36
N GLN A 86 30.54 -12.92 -35.67
CA GLN A 86 29.48 -12.93 -36.67
C GLN A 86 28.56 -14.14 -36.45
N GLY A 87 27.25 -13.91 -36.44
CA GLY A 87 26.23 -14.92 -36.19
C GLY A 87 25.75 -14.98 -34.74
N ASP A 88 26.43 -14.32 -33.81
CA ASP A 88 25.95 -14.23 -32.43
C ASP A 88 24.62 -13.47 -32.36
N ARG A 89 23.72 -13.95 -31.50
CA ARG A 89 22.43 -13.36 -31.21
C ARG A 89 22.13 -13.35 -29.72
N PHE A 90 21.54 -12.26 -29.26
CA PHE A 90 21.07 -12.11 -27.88
C PHE A 90 19.60 -11.74 -27.91
N MET A 91 18.80 -12.40 -27.07
CA MET A 91 17.37 -12.15 -26.97
C MET A 91 17.08 -11.37 -25.70
N ILE A 92 16.28 -10.31 -25.82
CA ILE A 92 15.78 -9.50 -24.72
C ILE A 92 14.26 -9.54 -24.77
N ARG A 93 13.61 -10.09 -23.74
CA ARG A 93 12.16 -10.08 -23.58
C ARG A 93 11.76 -9.03 -22.57
N THR A 94 10.91 -8.10 -22.97
CA THR A 94 10.35 -7.08 -22.08
C THR A 94 8.97 -7.51 -21.59
N ILE A 95 8.51 -6.93 -20.49
CA ILE A 95 7.13 -7.10 -19.99
C ILE A 95 6.59 -5.70 -19.79
N ALA A 96 5.53 -5.37 -20.53
CA ALA A 96 4.86 -4.08 -20.42
C ALA A 96 4.23 -3.93 -19.02
N PRO A 97 4.22 -2.72 -18.44
CA PRO A 97 3.44 -2.43 -17.24
C PRO A 97 1.99 -2.86 -17.42
N GLN A 98 1.46 -3.60 -16.45
CA GLN A 98 0.05 -3.97 -16.44
C GLN A 98 -0.73 -2.91 -15.66
N HIS A 99 -1.91 -2.53 -16.16
CA HIS A 99 -2.84 -1.74 -15.37
C HIS A 99 -3.36 -2.61 -14.24
N VAL A 100 -2.92 -2.32 -13.01
CA VAL A 100 -3.37 -3.00 -11.81
C VAL A 100 -4.20 -2.03 -10.98
N GLU A 101 -5.41 -2.47 -10.60
CA GLU A 101 -6.23 -1.76 -9.63
C GLU A 101 -5.68 -2.08 -8.23
N HIS A 102 -5.18 -1.06 -7.55
CA HIS A 102 -4.47 -1.24 -6.28
C HIS A 102 -5.46 -1.22 -5.11
N ILE A 103 -5.53 -2.33 -4.35
CA ILE A 103 -6.50 -2.56 -3.25
C ILE A 103 -6.49 -1.42 -2.22
N ALA A 104 -5.32 -0.84 -1.92
CA ALA A 104 -5.24 0.30 -1.00
C ALA A 104 -6.10 1.49 -1.48
N HIS A 105 -6.05 1.85 -2.77
CA HIS A 105 -6.82 2.95 -3.32
C HIS A 105 -8.31 2.63 -3.43
N GLU A 106 -8.64 1.36 -3.72
CA GLU A 106 -10.03 0.90 -3.70
C GLU A 106 -10.65 1.10 -2.32
N GLY A 107 -9.92 0.78 -1.25
CA GLY A 107 -10.35 1.03 0.13
C GLY A 107 -10.54 2.51 0.44
N MET A 108 -9.59 3.37 0.01
CA MET A 108 -9.68 4.82 0.22
C MET A 108 -10.89 5.44 -0.46
N ILE A 109 -11.30 4.90 -1.61
CA ILE A 109 -12.51 5.32 -2.34
C ILE A 109 -13.77 4.70 -1.71
N ALA A 110 -13.72 3.41 -1.36
CA ALA A 110 -14.86 2.67 -0.87
C ALA A 110 -15.30 3.12 0.53
N TYR A 111 -14.36 3.44 1.42
CA TYR A 111 -14.67 3.82 2.79
C TYR A 111 -15.62 5.03 2.91
N PRO A 112 -15.37 6.21 2.30
CA PRO A 112 -16.32 7.32 2.37
C PRO A 112 -17.68 6.99 1.72
N VAL A 113 -17.70 6.16 0.67
CA VAL A 113 -18.96 5.68 0.07
C VAL A 113 -19.71 4.75 1.02
N ALA A 114 -19.00 3.88 1.75
CA ALA A 114 -19.58 3.03 2.77
C ALA A 114 -20.18 3.86 3.92
N ARG A 115 -19.48 4.91 4.38
CA ARG A 115 -20.00 5.86 5.39
C ARG A 115 -21.26 6.58 4.89
N PHE A 116 -21.30 6.95 3.60
CA PHE A 116 -22.51 7.49 2.98
C PHE A 116 -23.66 6.48 2.97
N ILE A 117 -23.41 5.23 2.58
CA ILE A 117 -24.42 4.15 2.58
C ILE A 117 -24.98 3.95 3.99
N GLU A 118 -24.11 3.86 5.01
CA GLU A 118 -24.51 3.74 6.41
C GLU A 118 -25.40 4.93 6.84
N ALA A 119 -24.97 6.16 6.57
CA ALA A 119 -25.75 7.35 6.94
C ALA A 119 -27.14 7.36 6.29
N VAL A 120 -27.22 6.97 5.01
CA VAL A 120 -28.50 6.88 4.28
C VAL A 120 -29.39 5.80 4.88
N LYS A 121 -28.87 4.59 5.09
CA LYS A 121 -29.64 3.44 5.58
C LYS A 121 -30.11 3.59 7.03
N THR A 122 -29.37 4.32 7.85
CA THR A 122 -29.69 4.51 9.28
C THR A 122 -30.52 5.77 9.57
N THR A 123 -30.73 6.65 8.58
CA THR A 123 -31.48 7.89 8.75
C THR A 123 -32.71 7.92 7.85
N PRO A 124 -33.96 7.79 8.37
CA PRO A 124 -35.17 7.66 7.56
C PRO A 124 -35.36 8.75 6.49
N GLY A 125 -35.04 10.01 6.81
CA GLY A 125 -35.13 11.12 5.86
C GLY A 125 -34.11 11.02 4.71
N LEU A 126 -32.91 10.50 4.98
CA LEU A 126 -31.91 10.25 3.94
C LEU A 126 -32.27 9.00 3.15
N GLN A 127 -32.75 7.94 3.80
CA GLN A 127 -33.24 6.72 3.14
C GLN A 127 -34.31 7.05 2.10
N ALA A 128 -35.29 7.88 2.45
CA ALA A 128 -36.35 8.31 1.53
C ALA A 128 -35.81 9.07 0.30
N ARG A 129 -34.74 9.85 0.46
CA ARG A 129 -34.18 10.70 -0.61
C ARG A 129 -33.09 10.01 -1.45
N TYR A 130 -32.28 9.17 -0.83
CA TYR A 130 -31.04 8.64 -1.40
C TYR A 130 -30.93 7.11 -1.33
N GLY A 131 -31.93 6.40 -0.79
CA GLY A 131 -31.89 4.94 -0.61
C GLY A 131 -31.52 4.19 -1.89
N ALA A 132 -32.17 4.50 -3.01
CA ALA A 132 -31.86 3.88 -4.30
C ALA A 132 -30.41 4.10 -4.77
N LYS A 133 -29.80 5.26 -4.46
CA LYS A 133 -28.37 5.51 -4.76
C LYS A 133 -27.46 4.72 -3.83
N ALA A 134 -27.79 4.65 -2.54
CA ALA A 134 -27.04 3.85 -1.58
C ALA A 134 -27.06 2.36 -1.97
N ASP A 135 -28.21 1.85 -2.40
CA ASP A 135 -28.35 0.46 -2.87
C ASP A 135 -27.54 0.21 -4.15
N ALA A 136 -27.53 1.16 -5.10
CA ALA A 136 -26.70 1.06 -6.31
C ALA A 136 -25.20 1.05 -5.98
N PHE A 137 -24.74 1.91 -5.05
CA PHE A 137 -23.35 1.91 -4.61
C PHE A 137 -22.99 0.64 -3.86
N LEU A 138 -23.87 0.14 -2.99
CA LEU A 138 -23.66 -1.12 -2.27
C LEU A 138 -23.54 -2.30 -3.24
N ALA A 139 -24.40 -2.37 -4.26
CA ALA A 139 -24.32 -3.40 -5.29
C ALA A 139 -23.02 -3.30 -6.10
N PHE A 140 -22.61 -2.07 -6.45
CA PHE A 140 -21.35 -1.84 -7.15
C PHE A 140 -20.14 -2.29 -6.32
N ILE A 141 -20.06 -1.90 -5.05
CA ILE A 141 -18.97 -2.26 -4.13
C ILE A 141 -18.93 -3.78 -3.93
N THR A 142 -20.07 -4.40 -3.65
CA THR A 142 -20.16 -5.85 -3.43
C THR A 142 -19.62 -6.60 -4.65
N ARG A 143 -20.05 -6.24 -5.86
CA ARG A 143 -19.65 -6.96 -7.07
C ARG A 143 -18.23 -6.64 -7.55
N ASN A 144 -17.86 -5.36 -7.59
CA ASN A 144 -16.65 -4.92 -8.28
C ASN A 144 -15.44 -4.75 -7.37
N LEU A 145 -15.64 -4.70 -6.05
CA LEU A 145 -14.56 -4.63 -5.08
C LEU A 145 -14.52 -5.92 -4.25
N PHE A 146 -15.60 -6.25 -3.52
CA PHE A 146 -15.60 -7.40 -2.62
C PHE A 146 -15.40 -8.73 -3.37
N GLU A 147 -16.38 -9.14 -4.19
CA GLU A 147 -16.34 -10.41 -4.92
C GLU A 147 -15.12 -10.51 -5.85
N LYS A 148 -14.71 -9.38 -6.45
CA LYS A 148 -13.50 -9.32 -7.29
C LYS A 148 -12.24 -9.67 -6.50
N ASN A 149 -12.07 -9.11 -5.30
CA ASN A 149 -10.86 -9.27 -4.50
C ASN A 149 -10.84 -10.58 -3.70
N GLU A 150 -11.97 -11.25 -3.52
CA GLU A 150 -12.04 -12.53 -2.80
C GLU A 150 -11.14 -13.63 -3.38
N ARG A 151 -10.85 -13.61 -4.69
CA ARG A 151 -9.86 -14.52 -5.31
C ARG A 151 -8.44 -14.37 -4.78
N HIS A 152 -8.15 -13.25 -4.11
CA HIS A 152 -6.86 -12.92 -3.50
C HIS A 152 -6.88 -13.03 -1.98
N TRP A 153 -7.98 -13.50 -1.39
CA TRP A 153 -8.06 -13.70 0.05
C TRP A 153 -7.11 -14.81 0.51
N VAL A 154 -6.48 -14.59 1.67
CA VAL A 154 -5.65 -15.56 2.39
C VAL A 154 -6.22 -15.74 3.79
N SER A 155 -6.59 -16.97 4.12
CA SER A 155 -6.97 -17.34 5.49
C SER A 155 -5.72 -17.76 6.26
N ILE A 156 -5.53 -17.19 7.45
CA ILE A 156 -4.43 -17.45 8.38
C ILE A 156 -5.07 -17.93 9.67
N GLU A 157 -5.64 -19.13 9.65
CA GLU A 157 -6.32 -19.67 10.81
C GLU A 157 -5.31 -20.05 11.92
N PRO A 158 -5.63 -19.80 13.20
CA PRO A 158 -6.87 -19.21 13.71
C PRO A 158 -6.84 -17.67 13.81
N LEU A 159 -5.76 -17.00 13.36
CA LEU A 159 -5.52 -15.57 13.58
C LEU A 159 -6.48 -14.66 12.80
N GLY A 160 -6.87 -15.04 11.58
CA GLY A 160 -7.73 -14.22 10.74
C GLY A 160 -7.39 -14.34 9.26
N GLY A 161 -7.23 -13.21 8.56
CA GLY A 161 -6.82 -13.21 7.16
C GLY A 161 -6.65 -11.83 6.55
N ALA A 162 -6.06 -11.78 5.36
CA ALA A 162 -5.82 -10.56 4.60
C ALA A 162 -5.78 -10.86 3.09
N TYR A 163 -5.78 -9.81 2.28
CA TYR A 163 -5.60 -9.95 0.83
C TYR A 163 -4.12 -10.04 0.45
N ARG A 164 -3.82 -10.79 -0.61
CA ARG A 164 -2.51 -10.82 -1.27
C ARG A 164 -2.52 -10.02 -2.57
N ALA A 165 -1.34 -9.55 -2.98
CA ALA A 165 -1.18 -8.97 -4.30
C ALA A 165 -1.41 -10.04 -5.38
N GLY A 166 -1.94 -9.64 -6.54
CA GLY A 166 -2.07 -10.57 -7.66
C GLY A 166 -0.70 -11.08 -8.15
N PRO A 167 -0.67 -12.19 -8.90
CA PRO A 167 0.57 -12.80 -9.38
C PRO A 167 1.13 -12.08 -10.63
N TRP A 168 0.97 -10.75 -10.69
CA TRP A 168 1.37 -9.94 -11.84
C TRP A 168 2.88 -9.67 -11.81
N PRO A 169 3.67 -10.05 -12.84
CA PRO A 169 5.13 -9.88 -12.80
C PRO A 169 5.61 -8.43 -12.66
N THR A 170 4.74 -7.47 -12.97
CA THR A 170 5.02 -6.02 -12.85
C THR A 170 4.62 -5.43 -11.50
N GLU A 171 3.98 -6.22 -10.65
CA GLU A 171 3.71 -5.87 -9.25
C GLU A 171 5.02 -5.76 -8.46
N ARG A 172 5.07 -4.88 -7.46
CA ARG A 172 6.28 -4.71 -6.63
C ARG A 172 6.63 -5.98 -5.86
N ALA A 173 5.61 -6.68 -5.37
CA ALA A 173 5.71 -7.92 -4.60
C ALA A 173 4.56 -8.88 -5.02
N PRO A 174 4.69 -9.54 -6.19
CA PRO A 174 3.62 -10.39 -6.73
C PRO A 174 3.34 -11.58 -5.81
N ASN A 175 2.06 -11.90 -5.65
CA ASN A 175 1.60 -13.05 -4.86
C ASN A 175 2.04 -13.05 -3.38
N VAL A 176 2.47 -11.90 -2.84
CA VAL A 176 2.76 -11.72 -1.41
C VAL A 176 1.55 -11.10 -0.73
N MET A 177 1.33 -11.44 0.55
CA MET A 177 0.31 -10.77 1.35
C MET A 177 0.52 -9.26 1.34
N LEU A 178 -0.57 -8.50 1.26
CA LEU A 178 -0.46 -7.05 1.22
C LEU A 178 0.01 -6.50 2.58
N PRO A 179 0.80 -5.41 2.57
CA PRO A 179 1.07 -4.61 3.76
C PRO A 179 -0.21 -4.20 4.49
N HIS A 180 -0.11 -4.01 5.80
CA HIS A 180 -1.28 -3.76 6.65
C HIS A 180 -2.07 -2.55 6.16
N ASN A 181 -1.42 -1.41 5.94
CA ASN A 181 -2.07 -0.20 5.45
C ASN A 181 -2.78 -0.37 4.09
N GLN A 182 -2.31 -1.28 3.24
CA GLN A 182 -2.94 -1.54 1.95
C GLN A 182 -4.18 -2.41 2.10
N SER A 183 -4.06 -3.49 2.87
CA SER A 183 -5.16 -4.42 3.14
C SER A 183 -6.26 -3.73 3.97
N LEU A 184 -5.88 -3.09 5.09
CA LEU A 184 -6.78 -2.47 6.06
C LEU A 184 -7.53 -1.26 5.51
N SER A 185 -6.99 -0.59 4.48
CA SER A 185 -7.74 0.44 3.75
C SER A 185 -9.10 -0.08 3.28
N LEU A 186 -9.15 -1.28 2.69
CA LEU A 186 -10.40 -1.91 2.26
C LEU A 186 -11.17 -2.49 3.46
N GLY A 187 -10.44 -2.98 4.46
CA GLY A 187 -11.01 -3.42 5.74
C GLY A 187 -11.89 -2.36 6.42
N ARG A 188 -11.54 -1.08 6.32
CA ARG A 188 -12.37 0.03 6.86
C ARG A 188 -13.75 0.07 6.21
N ALA A 189 -13.83 -0.14 4.89
CA ALA A 189 -15.12 -0.21 4.20
C ALA A 189 -15.90 -1.46 4.63
N TRP A 190 -15.23 -2.59 4.84
CA TRP A 190 -15.86 -3.83 5.30
C TRP A 190 -16.41 -3.74 6.72
N LEU A 191 -15.72 -3.06 7.64
CA LEU A 191 -16.24 -2.78 8.98
C LEU A 191 -17.56 -1.99 8.93
N VAL A 192 -17.63 -0.99 8.04
CA VAL A 192 -18.84 -0.17 7.87
C VAL A 192 -19.97 -0.96 7.23
N LEU A 193 -19.72 -1.58 6.09
CA LEU A 193 -20.77 -2.27 5.34
C LEU A 193 -21.22 -3.55 6.03
N GLY A 194 -20.30 -4.28 6.64
CA GLY A 194 -20.57 -5.57 7.29
C GLY A 194 -21.47 -5.48 8.54
N SER A 195 -21.67 -4.29 9.10
CA SER A 195 -22.61 -4.09 10.21
C SER A 195 -24.02 -3.70 9.78
N LEU A 196 -24.27 -3.53 8.48
CA LEU A 196 -25.57 -3.10 7.97
C LEU A 196 -26.45 -4.31 7.67
N GLU A 197 -27.73 -4.20 8.01
CA GLU A 197 -28.72 -5.24 7.72
C GLU A 197 -28.86 -5.48 6.22
N GLY A 198 -28.95 -6.75 5.82
CA GLY A 198 -29.16 -7.15 4.42
C GLY A 198 -27.93 -7.06 3.52
N VAL A 199 -26.76 -6.71 4.06
CA VAL A 199 -25.47 -6.79 3.34
C VAL A 199 -24.98 -8.24 3.30
N ASN A 200 -24.20 -8.58 2.28
CA ASN A 200 -23.54 -9.89 2.17
C ASN A 200 -22.76 -10.19 3.47
N PRO A 201 -23.11 -11.25 4.23
CA PRO A 201 -22.50 -11.52 5.53
C PRO A 201 -21.00 -11.82 5.46
N ALA A 202 -20.50 -12.28 4.31
CA ALA A 202 -19.07 -12.50 4.10
C ALA A 202 -18.25 -11.20 4.24
N ILE A 203 -18.84 -10.03 3.93
CA ILE A 203 -18.15 -8.73 4.12
C ILE A 203 -17.83 -8.50 5.60
N GLY A 204 -18.79 -8.73 6.49
CA GLY A 204 -18.59 -8.60 7.94
C GLY A 204 -17.62 -9.66 8.48
N GLU A 205 -17.65 -10.87 7.91
CA GLU A 205 -16.67 -11.92 8.26
C GLU A 205 -15.24 -11.49 7.92
N ARG A 206 -15.00 -11.02 6.69
CA ARG A 206 -13.68 -10.53 6.27
C ARG A 206 -13.21 -9.37 7.14
N ALA A 207 -14.08 -8.42 7.47
CA ALA A 207 -13.74 -7.33 8.37
C ALA A 207 -13.22 -7.83 9.72
N ARG A 208 -13.89 -8.82 10.33
CA ARG A 208 -13.48 -9.40 11.61
C ARG A 208 -12.19 -10.19 11.51
N GLN A 209 -12.01 -10.95 10.43
CA GLN A 209 -10.78 -11.71 10.19
C GLN A 209 -9.57 -10.79 9.98
N MET A 210 -9.75 -9.69 9.25
CA MET A 210 -8.70 -8.67 9.10
C MET A 210 -8.39 -7.99 10.43
N ALA A 211 -9.40 -7.70 11.25
CA ALA A 211 -9.21 -7.13 12.58
C ALA A 211 -8.49 -8.10 13.53
N GLY A 212 -8.86 -9.38 13.52
CA GLY A 212 -8.22 -10.42 14.31
C GLY A 212 -6.75 -10.57 13.95
N LEU A 213 -6.44 -10.64 12.64
CA LEU A 213 -5.07 -10.76 12.17
C LEU A 213 -4.26 -9.54 12.60
N PHE A 214 -4.71 -8.33 12.29
CA PHE A 214 -3.94 -7.12 12.63
C PHE A 214 -3.73 -6.98 14.14
N HIS A 215 -4.77 -7.23 14.95
CA HIS A 215 -4.65 -7.21 16.41
C HIS A 215 -3.62 -8.20 16.93
N SER A 216 -3.60 -9.43 16.39
CA SER A 216 -2.64 -10.47 16.79
C SER A 216 -1.18 -10.14 16.44
N LEU A 217 -0.96 -9.19 15.54
CA LEU A 217 0.36 -8.76 15.07
C LEU A 217 0.88 -7.52 15.79
N LEU A 218 0.07 -6.89 16.64
CA LEU A 218 0.53 -5.77 17.46
C LEU A 218 1.56 -6.26 18.49
N MET A 219 2.70 -5.59 18.53
CA MET A 219 3.75 -5.82 19.52
C MET A 219 3.58 -4.82 20.66
N VAL A 220 3.18 -5.32 21.83
CA VAL A 220 3.01 -4.50 23.04
C VAL A 220 4.35 -4.31 23.73
N ASP A 221 4.70 -3.07 24.03
CA ASP A 221 5.80 -2.72 24.93
C ASP A 221 5.25 -2.48 26.34
N ASP A 222 5.57 -3.39 27.27
CA ASP A 222 5.13 -3.31 28.67
C ASP A 222 5.64 -2.06 29.41
N ALA A 223 6.79 -1.51 29.01
CA ALA A 223 7.37 -0.35 29.69
C ALA A 223 6.60 0.94 29.38
N THR A 224 6.09 1.06 28.16
CA THR A 224 5.34 2.23 27.71
C THR A 224 3.84 1.97 27.58
N ASP A 225 3.38 0.73 27.73
CA ASP A 225 2.02 0.28 27.44
C ASP A 225 1.55 0.79 26.06
N ALA A 226 2.43 0.69 25.07
CA ALA A 226 2.21 1.12 23.70
C ALA A 226 2.26 -0.07 22.74
N CYS A 227 1.66 0.08 21.56
CA CYS A 227 1.71 -0.93 20.51
C CYS A 227 2.57 -0.46 19.33
N THR A 228 3.46 -1.31 18.83
CA THR A 228 4.15 -1.12 17.55
C THR A 228 3.77 -2.23 16.58
N TRP A 229 3.97 -1.99 15.28
CA TRP A 229 3.73 -2.99 14.24
C TRP A 229 4.64 -2.76 13.05
N HIS A 230 4.88 -3.83 12.30
CA HIS A 230 5.62 -3.76 11.04
C HIS A 230 4.72 -3.23 9.93
N TYR A 231 5.31 -2.70 8.87
CA TYR A 231 4.56 -2.35 7.66
C TYR A 231 3.83 -3.55 7.03
N MET A 232 4.46 -4.71 7.15
CA MET A 232 3.99 -5.98 6.61
C MET A 232 4.57 -7.11 7.43
N ASP A 233 3.70 -8.03 7.84
CA ASP A 233 4.03 -9.34 8.42
C ASP A 233 3.48 -10.40 7.48
N TRP A 234 4.30 -11.00 6.63
CA TRP A 234 3.87 -12.12 5.79
C TRP A 234 3.90 -13.41 6.61
N LEU A 235 2.75 -14.05 6.74
CA LEU A 235 2.55 -15.30 7.47
C LEU A 235 1.80 -16.29 6.58
N GLU A 236 2.52 -17.06 5.78
CA GLU A 236 1.93 -18.10 4.94
C GLU A 236 2.77 -19.39 5.05
N TYR A 237 2.12 -20.51 5.37
CA TYR A 237 2.72 -21.86 5.41
C TYR A 237 4.00 -22.02 6.26
N GLY A 238 4.19 -21.19 7.29
CA GLY A 238 5.34 -21.28 8.21
C GLY A 238 6.54 -20.43 7.81
N ASP A 239 6.50 -19.77 6.65
CA ASP A 239 7.47 -18.75 6.28
C ASP A 239 6.97 -17.38 6.80
N GLY A 240 7.82 -16.74 7.60
CA GLY A 240 7.58 -15.43 8.19
C GLY A 240 8.49 -14.37 7.58
N LEU A 241 7.93 -13.32 6.97
CA LEU A 241 8.69 -12.11 6.64
C LEU A 241 8.12 -10.92 7.38
N GLN A 242 8.93 -10.37 8.29
CA GLN A 242 8.66 -9.11 8.95
C GLN A 242 9.45 -8.00 8.29
N THR A 243 8.80 -6.87 8.06
CA THR A 243 9.44 -5.68 7.47
C THR A 243 9.74 -4.64 8.55
N ALA A 244 10.30 -3.49 8.16
CA ALA A 244 10.50 -2.38 9.08
C ALA A 244 9.18 -1.89 9.69
N ALA A 245 9.26 -1.16 10.81
CA ALA A 245 8.12 -0.52 11.44
C ALA A 245 7.29 0.30 10.44
N GLU A 246 5.97 0.29 10.62
CA GLU A 246 5.05 1.11 9.82
C GLU A 246 5.47 2.57 9.85
N ASP A 247 5.38 3.24 8.70
CA ASP A 247 5.61 4.69 8.64
C ASP A 247 4.39 5.47 9.08
N THR A 248 4.63 6.60 9.74
CA THR A 248 3.57 7.40 10.37
C THR A 248 2.54 7.93 9.37
N MET A 249 2.97 8.21 8.14
CA MET A 249 2.09 8.75 7.10
C MET A 249 1.09 7.71 6.63
N HIS A 250 1.47 6.44 6.45
CA HIS A 250 0.53 5.38 6.05
C HIS A 250 -0.13 4.68 7.25
N GLY A 251 0.52 4.65 8.42
CA GLY A 251 -0.03 4.09 9.66
C GLY A 251 -1.33 4.74 10.14
N HIS A 252 -1.68 5.92 9.62
CA HIS A 252 -3.01 6.50 9.85
C HIS A 252 -4.13 5.60 9.30
N ILE A 253 -3.89 4.79 8.27
CA ILE A 253 -4.88 3.84 7.74
C ILE A 253 -5.12 2.73 8.75
N ASP A 254 -4.05 2.20 9.33
CA ASP A 254 -4.08 1.13 10.34
C ASP A 254 -4.80 1.60 11.60
N VAL A 255 -4.44 2.79 12.09
CA VAL A 255 -5.12 3.43 13.22
C VAL A 255 -6.58 3.71 12.89
N GLY A 256 -6.87 4.27 11.72
CA GLY A 256 -8.26 4.52 11.28
C GLY A 256 -9.10 3.25 11.17
N PHE A 257 -8.47 2.12 10.85
CA PHE A 257 -9.11 0.79 10.88
C PHE A 257 -9.39 0.33 12.31
N ALA A 258 -8.39 0.38 13.21
CA ALA A 258 -8.56 0.00 14.62
C ALA A 258 -9.62 0.86 15.33
N VAL A 259 -9.63 2.18 15.06
CA VAL A 259 -10.65 3.12 15.55
C VAL A 259 -12.05 2.73 15.07
N GLU A 260 -12.23 2.41 13.78
CA GLU A 260 -13.52 1.99 13.24
C GLU A 260 -13.96 0.64 13.81
N ALA A 261 -13.02 -0.29 14.04
CA ALA A 261 -13.28 -1.61 14.62
C ALA A 261 -13.71 -1.49 16.09
N ALA A 262 -13.00 -0.69 16.89
CA ALA A 262 -13.30 -0.44 18.29
C ALA A 262 -14.68 0.20 18.48
N ARG A 263 -15.02 1.23 17.68
CA ARG A 263 -16.35 1.87 17.72
C ARG A 263 -17.50 0.92 17.37
N ARG A 264 -17.21 -0.19 16.69
CA ARG A 264 -18.18 -1.22 16.32
C ARG A 264 -18.13 -2.44 17.24
N GLY A 265 -17.27 -2.46 18.25
CA GLY A 265 -17.08 -3.58 19.15
C GLY A 265 -16.50 -4.82 18.46
N ILE A 266 -15.68 -4.64 17.42
CA ILE A 266 -15.06 -5.72 16.65
C ILE A 266 -13.59 -5.81 17.02
N VAL A 267 -13.22 -6.85 17.77
CA VAL A 267 -11.85 -7.23 18.17
C VAL A 267 -11.14 -6.22 19.09
N PHE A 268 -11.04 -4.96 18.68
CA PHE A 268 -10.35 -3.90 19.43
C PHE A 268 -11.20 -3.37 20.60
N THR A 269 -10.58 -3.31 21.77
CA THR A 269 -11.17 -2.79 23.01
C THR A 269 -10.70 -1.36 23.31
N SER A 270 -11.32 -0.70 24.28
CA SER A 270 -10.83 0.61 24.77
C SER A 270 -9.39 0.54 25.31
N GLN A 271 -8.98 -0.60 25.88
CA GLN A 271 -7.59 -0.79 26.33
C GLN A 271 -6.63 -0.83 25.14
N ASP A 272 -6.97 -1.56 24.07
CA ASP A 272 -6.14 -1.61 22.86
C ASP A 272 -5.99 -0.21 22.24
N MET A 273 -7.07 0.56 22.22
CA MET A 273 -7.04 1.93 21.69
C MET A 273 -6.25 2.89 22.57
N GLN A 274 -6.28 2.72 23.90
CA GLN A 274 -5.39 3.47 24.80
C GLN A 274 -3.91 3.14 24.53
N ARG A 275 -3.58 1.88 24.21
CA ARG A 275 -2.21 1.49 23.84
C ARG A 275 -1.78 2.12 22.52
N LEU A 276 -2.67 2.20 21.53
CA LEU A 276 -2.40 2.95 20.29
C LEU A 276 -2.21 4.46 20.52
N ALA A 277 -2.98 5.04 21.45
CA ALA A 277 -2.75 6.43 21.89
C ALA A 277 -1.38 6.58 22.59
N ASN A 278 -0.98 5.62 23.42
CA ASN A 278 0.33 5.60 24.04
C ASN A 278 1.47 5.47 23.01
N THR A 279 1.28 4.77 21.89
CA THR A 279 2.25 4.76 20.78
C THR A 279 2.51 6.20 20.30
N TRP A 280 1.45 6.95 20.05
CA TRP A 280 1.54 8.34 19.61
C TRP A 280 2.19 9.25 20.67
N LEU A 281 1.76 9.13 21.93
CA LEU A 281 2.12 10.06 23.01
C LEU A 281 3.45 9.73 23.71
N ARG A 282 3.82 8.45 23.78
CA ARG A 282 4.98 7.99 24.56
C ARG A 282 6.16 7.56 23.71
N LEU A 283 5.90 7.03 22.50
CA LEU A 283 6.97 6.59 21.60
C LEU A 283 7.27 7.61 20.50
N MET A 284 6.22 8.16 19.87
CA MET A 284 6.40 8.97 18.66
C MET A 284 6.55 10.47 18.95
N TRP A 285 5.89 11.01 19.97
CA TRP A 285 5.94 12.43 20.30
C TRP A 285 7.31 12.84 20.87
N ASN A 286 7.87 13.92 20.32
CA ASN A 286 9.14 14.52 20.73
C ASN A 286 9.13 15.18 22.12
N GLN A 287 8.03 15.08 22.88
CA GLN A 287 7.84 15.69 24.21
C GLN A 287 7.95 17.22 24.23
N ASP A 288 7.85 17.88 23.08
CA ASP A 288 7.74 19.33 22.97
C ASP A 288 6.25 19.70 22.85
N ALA A 289 5.70 20.35 23.87
CA ALA A 289 4.29 20.75 23.89
C ALA A 289 4.02 22.02 23.09
N ASP A 290 5.02 22.89 22.91
CA ASP A 290 4.88 24.15 22.19
C ASP A 290 4.97 23.93 20.68
N ARG A 291 5.82 22.96 20.27
CA ARG A 291 6.00 22.57 18.87
C ARG A 291 5.95 21.05 18.71
N PRO A 292 4.77 20.44 18.90
CA PRO A 292 4.67 18.99 18.92
C PRO A 292 4.99 18.42 17.54
N ARG A 293 5.96 17.50 17.56
CA ARG A 293 6.38 16.72 16.41
C ARG A 293 6.34 15.25 16.74
N ILE A 294 6.10 14.46 15.70
CA ILE A 294 5.91 13.03 15.75
C ILE A 294 6.99 12.37 14.91
N ALA A 295 7.51 11.24 15.39
CA ALA A 295 8.44 10.38 14.69
C ALA A 295 7.91 9.96 13.30
N GLY A 296 8.81 9.50 12.43
CA GLY A 296 8.46 9.03 11.09
C GLY A 296 7.97 7.58 11.03
N ARG A 297 8.08 6.86 12.15
CA ARG A 297 7.74 5.44 12.31
C ARG A 297 7.04 5.23 13.64
N VAL A 298 6.24 4.16 13.72
CA VAL A 298 5.45 3.83 14.93
C VAL A 298 6.30 3.37 16.11
N ASP A 299 7.54 2.97 15.87
CA ASP A 299 8.54 2.61 16.89
C ASP A 299 9.31 3.82 17.46
N GLY A 300 8.96 5.04 17.05
CA GLY A 300 9.63 6.27 17.48
C GLY A 300 10.88 6.63 16.66
N SER A 301 11.28 5.81 15.69
CA SER A 301 12.42 6.13 14.82
C SER A 301 12.10 7.28 13.84
N GLU A 302 13.15 7.96 13.38
CA GLU A 302 13.05 9.22 12.62
C GLU A 302 12.32 10.33 13.41
N PRO A 303 12.83 10.72 14.60
CA PRO A 303 12.12 11.61 15.52
C PRO A 303 11.89 13.00 14.91
N GLY A 304 10.73 13.59 15.24
CA GLY A 304 10.41 14.97 14.87
C GLY A 304 10.08 15.20 13.39
N LYS A 305 9.81 14.15 12.62
CA LYS A 305 9.60 14.20 11.16
C LYS A 305 8.31 14.89 10.75
N HIS A 306 7.24 14.73 11.52
CA HIS A 306 5.90 15.22 11.15
C HIS A 306 5.32 16.15 12.23
N PRO A 307 4.48 17.14 11.87
CA PRO A 307 3.65 17.82 12.86
C PRO A 307 2.69 16.83 13.53
N ALA A 308 2.30 17.08 14.79
CA ALA A 308 1.30 16.27 15.51
C ALA A 308 -0.14 16.47 15.00
N LEU A 309 -0.30 16.63 13.69
CA LEU A 309 -1.55 16.85 13.00
C LEU A 309 -1.63 15.89 11.80
N LEU A 310 -2.14 14.68 12.07
CA LEU A 310 -2.26 13.62 11.06
C LEU A 310 -3.63 12.95 11.18
N THR A 311 -4.41 13.03 10.11
CA THR A 311 -5.79 12.55 9.92
C THR A 311 -6.32 11.59 11.02
N SER A 312 -6.23 10.27 10.83
CA SER A 312 -6.83 9.30 11.74
C SER A 312 -6.07 9.12 13.06
N TRP A 313 -4.82 9.60 13.16
CA TRP A 313 -4.13 9.66 14.45
C TRP A 313 -4.81 10.63 15.42
N THR A 314 -5.35 11.75 14.91
CA THR A 314 -6.10 12.70 15.75
C THR A 314 -7.41 12.14 16.30
N GLU A 315 -7.94 11.04 15.73
CA GLU A 315 -9.12 10.38 16.26
C GLU A 315 -8.86 9.64 17.58
N LEU A 316 -7.60 9.35 17.91
CA LEU A 316 -7.20 8.77 19.20
C LEU A 316 -7.53 9.69 20.38
N ALA A 317 -7.87 10.96 20.14
CA ALA A 317 -8.42 11.88 21.13
C ALA A 317 -9.70 11.38 21.82
N GLU A 318 -10.40 10.41 21.23
CA GLU A 318 -11.54 9.73 21.86
C GLU A 318 -11.11 8.87 23.06
N TRP A 319 -9.86 8.41 23.12
CA TRP A 319 -9.33 7.63 24.25
C TRP A 319 -8.35 8.44 25.09
N ASP A 320 -7.56 9.33 24.49
CA ASP A 320 -6.64 10.21 25.21
C ASP A 320 -6.74 11.67 24.73
N PRO A 321 -7.38 12.58 25.51
CA PRO A 321 -7.53 13.98 25.14
C PRO A 321 -6.22 14.74 24.91
N GLN A 322 -5.07 14.24 25.40
CA GLN A 322 -3.78 14.85 25.11
C GLN A 322 -3.47 14.88 23.62
N VAL A 323 -3.97 13.90 22.84
CA VAL A 323 -3.84 13.88 21.38
C VAL A 323 -4.43 15.15 20.76
N HIS A 324 -5.61 15.59 21.23
CA HIS A 324 -6.25 16.82 20.77
C HIS A 324 -5.42 18.05 21.13
N THR A 325 -4.89 18.12 22.36
CA THR A 325 -4.02 19.23 22.79
C THR A 325 -2.81 19.39 21.87
N LEU A 326 -2.13 18.28 21.54
CA LEU A 326 -0.98 18.32 20.62
C LEU A 326 -1.40 18.70 19.19
N ALA A 327 -2.55 18.21 18.72
CA ALA A 327 -3.07 18.54 17.40
C ALA A 327 -3.42 20.04 17.28
N VAL A 328 -4.01 20.65 18.31
CA VAL A 328 -4.31 22.09 18.35
C VAL A 328 -3.03 22.92 18.32
N ALA A 329 -2.01 22.53 19.09
CA ALA A 329 -0.72 23.22 19.09
C ALA A 329 -0.05 23.14 17.70
N ALA A 330 -0.01 21.95 17.08
CA ALA A 330 0.51 21.79 15.73
C ALA A 330 -0.28 22.59 14.67
N TRP A 331 -1.62 22.63 14.78
CA TRP A 331 -2.49 23.39 13.89
C TRP A 331 -2.29 24.91 14.04
N SER A 332 -2.01 25.38 15.26
CA SER A 332 -1.77 26.80 15.55
C SER A 332 -0.45 27.32 14.97
N GLU A 333 0.50 26.45 14.65
CA GLU A 333 1.74 26.80 13.93
C GLU A 333 1.54 27.04 12.43
N LEU A 334 0.42 26.57 11.85
CA LEU A 334 0.15 26.67 10.42
C LEU A 334 -0.31 28.08 10.04
N ASP A 335 -0.09 28.46 8.78
CA ASP A 335 -0.71 29.66 8.23
C ASP A 335 -2.24 29.49 8.06
N ALA A 336 -2.94 30.59 7.82
CA ALA A 336 -4.40 30.59 7.73
C ALA A 336 -4.96 29.68 6.60
N ALA A 337 -4.23 29.50 5.50
CA ALA A 337 -4.69 28.67 4.39
C ALA A 337 -4.59 27.18 4.73
N GLU A 338 -3.46 26.77 5.32
CA GLU A 338 -3.29 25.41 5.82
C GLU A 338 -4.20 25.13 7.03
N GLN A 339 -4.44 26.11 7.89
CA GLN A 339 -5.41 25.96 8.97
C GLN A 339 -6.82 25.65 8.44
N ALA A 340 -7.28 26.39 7.43
CA ALA A 340 -8.57 26.17 6.80
C ALA A 340 -8.67 24.77 6.16
N ARG A 341 -7.58 24.29 5.55
CA ARG A 341 -7.51 22.94 4.97
C ARG A 341 -7.67 21.83 6.03
N TRP A 342 -7.10 22.02 7.22
CA TRP A 342 -7.15 21.05 8.31
C TRP A 342 -8.36 21.20 9.24
N ALA A 343 -9.15 22.26 9.09
CA ALA A 343 -10.30 22.54 9.96
C ALA A 343 -11.29 21.35 10.11
N PRO A 344 -11.64 20.58 9.05
CA PRO A 344 -12.52 19.43 9.22
C PRO A 344 -11.94 18.34 10.12
N THR A 345 -10.63 18.09 10.04
CA THR A 345 -9.93 17.14 10.92
C THR A 345 -9.91 17.64 12.35
N MET A 346 -9.64 18.94 12.57
CA MET A 346 -9.64 19.52 13.91
C MET A 346 -11.01 19.51 14.57
N LEU A 347 -12.08 19.84 13.83
CA LEU A 347 -13.45 19.75 14.34
C LEU A 347 -13.84 18.32 14.73
N LEU A 348 -13.38 17.33 13.95
CA LEU A 348 -13.58 15.93 14.30
C LEU A 348 -12.78 15.56 15.56
N CYS A 349 -11.52 15.95 15.64
CA CYS A 349 -10.65 15.71 16.80
C CYS A 349 -11.22 16.31 18.09
N GLU A 350 -11.65 17.58 18.06
CA GLU A 350 -12.29 18.26 19.18
C GLU A 350 -13.55 17.51 19.63
N LYS A 351 -14.41 17.15 18.68
CA LYS A 351 -15.62 16.36 18.98
C LYS A 351 -15.27 15.03 19.65
N ARG A 352 -14.16 14.37 19.28
CA ARG A 352 -13.71 13.13 19.90
C ARG A 352 -13.19 13.34 21.32
N ALA A 353 -12.40 14.39 21.55
CA ALA A 353 -11.92 14.74 22.88
C ALA A 353 -13.05 15.06 23.88
N LEU A 354 -14.14 15.67 23.40
CA LEU A 354 -15.30 16.04 24.24
C LEU A 354 -16.21 14.86 24.58
N HIS A 355 -16.11 13.75 23.85
CA HIS A 355 -16.92 12.55 24.05
C HIS A 355 -16.01 11.33 24.22
N PRO A 356 -15.22 11.27 25.31
CA PRO A 356 -14.29 10.17 25.50
C PRO A 356 -15.05 8.85 25.57
N ALA A 357 -14.48 7.80 24.97
CA ALA A 357 -15.02 6.45 25.11
C ALA A 357 -15.08 6.13 26.61
N ASN A 358 -16.24 5.66 27.10
CA ASN A 358 -16.34 5.20 28.47
C ASN A 358 -15.35 4.03 28.65
N VAL A 359 -14.26 4.29 29.37
CA VAL A 359 -13.17 3.33 29.68
C VAL A 359 -13.66 2.17 30.57
N THR A 360 -14.96 2.11 30.87
CA THR A 360 -15.54 1.25 31.91
C THR A 360 -16.34 0.06 31.40
N ASN A 361 -16.30 -0.30 30.12
CA ASN A 361 -16.83 -1.61 29.70
C ASN A 361 -15.67 -2.62 29.58
N PRO A 362 -15.57 -3.58 30.53
CA PRO A 362 -14.51 -4.59 30.57
C PRO A 362 -14.56 -5.58 29.42
#